data_AF-A0A6G4WPS5-F1
#
_entry.id   AF-A0A6G4WPS5-F1
#
_cell.length_a   1.000
_cell.length_b   1.000
_cell.length_c   1.000
_cell.angle_alpha   90.00
_cell.angle_beta   90.00
_cell.angle_gamma   90.00
#
_symmetry.space_group_name_H-M   'P 1'
#
loop_
_entity.id
_entity.type
_entity.pdbx_description
1 polymer ?
#
loop_
_entity_poly.entity_id
_entity_poly.type
_entity_poly.pdbx_seq_one_letter_code
_entity_poly.pdbx_strand_id
1 'polypeptide(L)'
;MAWRAQFDVATRAPFLSSTHTADPDSRVGEAVYDSEAVTEALRELANGINPNRRFVPMLIEAAAAVTRLAEMRSSWIDYCNECSGLDPAATDAHSEMSRQYVSGNAVRAWPGFAAAQAALEPAAQALRKLQPELADFCGSDITAGRGAT
;
A
#
# COMPACT_ATOMS: atom_id res chain seq x y z
N MET A 1 12.85 -4.21 -11.85
CA MET A 1 12.73 -3.18 -10.80
C MET A 1 11.55 -2.25 -11.08
N ALA A 2 11.56 -1.44 -12.15
CA ALA A 2 10.44 -0.53 -12.43
C ALA A 2 9.10 -1.22 -12.72
N TRP A 3 9.10 -2.31 -13.49
CA TRP A 3 7.90 -3.15 -13.67
C TRP A 3 7.34 -3.69 -12.34
N ARG A 4 8.21 -4.10 -11.42
CA ARG A 4 7.81 -4.60 -10.08
C ARG A 4 7.18 -3.46 -9.26
N ALA A 5 7.78 -2.28 -9.24
CA ALA A 5 7.21 -1.11 -8.59
C ALA A 5 5.86 -0.72 -9.19
N GLN A 6 5.74 -0.70 -10.52
CA GLN A 6 4.47 -0.42 -11.20
C GLN A 6 3.42 -1.48 -10.88
N PHE A 7 3.80 -2.76 -10.85
CA PHE A 7 2.91 -3.86 -10.47
C PHE A 7 2.47 -3.73 -9.01
N ASP A 8 3.40 -3.62 -8.06
CA ASP A 8 3.10 -3.55 -6.63
C ASP A 8 2.23 -2.33 -6.30
N VAL A 9 2.49 -1.16 -6.89
CA VAL A 9 1.64 0.03 -6.75
C VAL A 9 0.26 -0.17 -7.39
N ALA A 10 0.19 -0.85 -8.55
CA ALA A 10 -1.07 -1.08 -9.28
C ALA A 10 -1.97 -2.17 -8.69
N THR A 11 -1.39 -3.20 -8.08
CA THR A 11 -2.12 -4.40 -7.63
C THR A 11 -2.34 -4.46 -6.14
N ARG A 12 -1.60 -3.71 -5.33
CA ARG A 12 -1.83 -3.61 -3.89
C ARG A 12 -2.69 -2.40 -3.54
N ALA A 13 -3.51 -2.59 -2.52
CA ALA A 13 -4.66 -1.77 -2.27
C ALA A 13 -4.41 -0.69 -1.20
N PRO A 14 -5.23 0.39 -1.18
CA PRO A 14 -6.12 0.85 -2.24
C PRO A 14 -5.73 2.27 -2.64
N PHE A 15 -4.60 2.41 -3.32
CA PHE A 15 -4.15 3.72 -3.80
C PHE A 15 -4.77 4.11 -5.14
N LEU A 16 -5.29 3.13 -5.92
CA LEU A 16 -5.68 3.33 -7.32
C LEU A 16 -7.09 2.83 -7.73
N SER A 17 -7.85 2.13 -6.87
CA SER A 17 -9.24 1.77 -7.19
C SER A 17 -10.11 1.69 -5.93
N SER A 18 -11.24 2.42 -5.96
CA SER A 18 -12.33 2.30 -5.00
C SER A 18 -13.33 1.29 -5.55
N THR A 19 -13.25 0.02 -5.15
CA THR A 19 -14.42 -0.86 -5.32
C THR A 19 -15.52 -0.34 -4.41
N HIS A 20 -16.62 0.13 -5.00
CA HIS A 20 -17.69 0.90 -4.37
C HIS A 20 -18.50 0.16 -3.27
N THR A 21 -18.10 -1.06 -2.90
CA THR A 21 -18.90 -2.01 -2.12
C THR A 21 -18.31 -2.37 -0.75
N ALA A 22 -17.06 -1.98 -0.44
CA ALA A 22 -16.43 -2.25 0.85
C ALA A 22 -16.56 -1.05 1.80
N ASP A 23 -16.70 -1.33 3.12
CA ASP A 23 -16.66 -0.31 4.17
C ASP A 23 -15.36 0.52 4.02
N PRO A 24 -15.45 1.87 3.91
CA PRO A 24 -14.31 2.73 3.63
C PRO A 24 -13.19 2.61 4.65
N ASP A 25 -13.48 2.23 5.90
CA ASP A 25 -12.47 2.06 6.93
C ASP A 25 -11.67 0.77 6.74
N SER A 26 -12.24 -0.25 6.08
CA SER A 26 -11.53 -1.51 5.77
C SER A 26 -10.28 -1.26 4.92
N ARG A 27 -10.32 -0.21 4.08
CA ARG A 27 -9.21 0.23 3.25
C ARG A 27 -8.01 0.71 4.05
N VAL A 28 -8.21 1.18 5.28
CA VAL A 28 -7.12 1.65 6.16
C VAL A 28 -6.26 0.47 6.60
N GLY A 29 -6.88 -0.62 7.05
CA GLY A 29 -6.17 -1.84 7.46
C GLY A 29 -5.43 -2.48 6.29
N GLU A 30 -6.10 -2.60 5.13
CA GLU A 30 -5.51 -3.10 3.90
C GLU A 30 -4.29 -2.28 3.46
N ALA A 31 -4.39 -0.95 3.48
CA ALA A 31 -3.29 -0.06 3.12
C ALA A 31 -2.08 -0.19 4.06
N VAL A 32 -2.32 -0.32 5.38
CA VAL A 32 -1.26 -0.53 6.36
C VAL A 32 -0.57 -1.88 6.11
N TYR A 33 -1.35 -2.93 5.88
CA TYR A 33 -0.81 -4.27 5.62
C TYR A 33 0.04 -4.32 4.35
N ASP A 34 -0.43 -3.74 3.24
CA ASP A 34 0.22 -3.74 1.94
C ASP A 34 1.40 -2.76 1.82
N SER A 35 1.48 -1.77 2.73
CA SER A 35 2.45 -0.66 2.65
C SER A 35 3.92 -1.07 2.67
N GLU A 36 4.28 -2.16 3.35
CA GLU A 36 5.67 -2.64 3.43
C GLU A 36 6.19 -3.01 2.04
N ALA A 37 5.45 -3.87 1.34
CA ALA A 37 5.88 -4.34 0.04
C ALA A 37 5.85 -3.23 -1.02
N VAL A 38 4.93 -2.26 -0.92
CA VAL A 38 4.97 -1.05 -1.75
C VAL A 38 6.21 -0.21 -1.43
N THR A 39 6.51 0.01 -0.16
CA THR A 39 7.69 0.78 0.28
C THR A 39 8.99 0.14 -0.20
N GLU A 40 9.13 -1.18 -0.08
CA GLU A 40 10.28 -1.94 -0.58
C GLU A 40 10.45 -1.76 -2.09
N ALA A 41 9.37 -1.93 -2.86
CA ALA A 41 9.42 -1.78 -4.31
C ALA A 41 9.85 -0.38 -4.76
N LEU A 42 9.38 0.67 -4.08
CA LEU A 42 9.78 2.05 -4.36
C LEU A 42 11.26 2.30 -4.00
N ARG A 43 11.74 1.76 -2.88
CA ARG A 43 13.15 1.87 -2.45
C ARG A 43 14.08 1.10 -3.40
N GLU A 44 13.72 -0.11 -3.78
CA GLU A 44 14.44 -0.90 -4.79
C GLU A 44 14.54 -0.13 -6.11
N LEU A 45 13.44 0.48 -6.56
CA LEU A 45 13.45 1.30 -7.76
C LEU A 45 14.38 2.50 -7.61
N ALA A 46 14.30 3.23 -6.50
CA ALA A 46 15.13 4.42 -6.27
C ALA A 46 16.62 4.11 -6.28
N ASN A 47 17.01 2.97 -5.70
CA ASN A 47 18.40 2.49 -5.69
C ASN A 47 18.86 1.99 -7.07
N GLY A 48 17.92 1.56 -7.92
CA GLY A 48 18.20 0.94 -9.22
C GLY A 48 18.21 1.90 -10.42
N ILE A 49 17.87 3.19 -10.24
CA ILE A 49 17.78 4.18 -11.33
C ILE A 49 18.78 5.31 -11.17
N ASN A 50 19.05 6.01 -12.29
CA ASN A 50 19.88 7.21 -12.26
C ASN A 50 19.19 8.29 -11.38
N PRO A 51 19.84 8.81 -10.32
CA PRO A 51 19.24 9.77 -9.40
C PRO A 51 18.90 11.11 -10.05
N ASN A 52 19.48 11.43 -11.21
CA ASN A 52 19.20 12.66 -11.96
C ASN A 52 17.94 12.58 -12.85
N ARG A 53 17.20 11.47 -12.80
CA ARG A 53 15.93 11.34 -13.52
C ARG A 53 14.87 12.25 -12.91
N ARG A 54 14.07 12.89 -13.77
CA ARG A 54 13.09 13.91 -13.36
C ARG A 54 12.03 13.42 -12.37
N PHE A 55 11.65 12.14 -12.41
CA PHE A 55 10.62 11.57 -11.52
C PHE A 55 11.17 11.06 -10.18
N VAL A 56 12.50 11.05 -9.97
CA VAL A 56 13.12 10.58 -8.72
C VAL A 56 12.62 11.34 -7.48
N PRO A 57 12.46 12.68 -7.49
CA PRO A 57 11.86 13.39 -6.37
C PRO A 57 10.45 12.87 -6.02
N MET A 58 9.60 12.63 -7.02
CA MET A 58 8.25 12.07 -6.82
C MET A 58 8.29 10.65 -6.26
N LEU A 59 9.25 9.83 -6.69
CA LEU A 59 9.48 8.50 -6.15
C LEU A 59 9.86 8.54 -4.66
N ILE A 60 10.75 9.46 -4.26
CA ILE A 60 11.16 9.65 -2.88
C ILE A 60 9.99 10.15 -2.02
N GLU A 61 9.21 11.11 -2.51
CA GLU A 61 8.02 11.62 -1.83
C GLU A 61 6.98 10.51 -1.60
N ALA A 62 6.71 9.69 -2.62
CA ALA A 62 5.82 8.55 -2.50
C ALA A 62 6.34 7.52 -1.50
N ALA A 63 7.62 7.17 -1.55
CA ALA A 63 8.23 6.22 -0.61
C ALA A 63 8.14 6.73 0.84
N ALA A 64 8.38 8.02 1.07
CA ALA A 64 8.26 8.64 2.39
C ALA A 64 6.80 8.64 2.90
N ALA A 65 5.84 8.91 2.02
CA ALA A 65 4.42 8.89 2.38
C ALA A 65 3.94 7.48 2.76
N VAL A 66 4.32 6.45 1.98
CA VAL A 66 3.96 5.04 2.25
C VAL A 66 4.72 4.50 3.48
N THR A 67 5.96 4.95 3.73
CA THR A 67 6.74 4.54 4.91
C THR A 67 5.98 4.81 6.21
N ARG A 68 5.22 5.91 6.30
CA ARG A 68 4.39 6.20 7.48
C ARG A 68 3.37 5.10 7.77
N LEU A 69 2.76 4.54 6.72
CA LEU A 69 1.85 3.39 6.86
C LEU A 69 2.62 2.13 7.26
N ALA A 70 3.80 1.90 6.66
CA ALA A 70 4.64 0.73 6.95
C ALA A 70 5.14 0.70 8.40
N GLU A 71 5.42 1.85 9.01
CA GLU A 71 5.80 1.96 10.43
C GLU A 71 4.68 1.48 11.37
N MET A 72 3.42 1.49 10.93
CA MET A 72 2.28 1.00 11.70
C MET A 72 1.96 -0.48 11.43
N ARG A 73 2.64 -1.13 10.47
CA ARG A 73 2.32 -2.50 10.04
C ARG A 73 2.49 -3.52 11.16
N SER A 74 3.54 -3.41 11.97
CA SER A 74 3.79 -4.37 13.04
C SER A 74 2.69 -4.33 14.10
N SER A 75 2.27 -3.13 14.55
CA SER A 75 1.18 -3.00 15.52
C SER A 75 -0.18 -3.36 14.95
N TRP A 76 -0.38 -3.23 13.64
CA TRP A 76 -1.56 -3.75 12.93
C TRP A 76 -1.58 -5.29 12.96
N ILE A 77 -0.46 -5.94 12.63
CA ILE A 77 -0.35 -7.41 12.64
C ILE A 77 -0.59 -7.98 14.04
N ASP A 78 0.02 -7.39 15.06
CA ASP A 78 -0.18 -7.81 16.45
C ASP A 78 -1.66 -7.73 16.84
N TYR A 79 -2.31 -6.61 16.52
CA TYR A 79 -3.75 -6.43 16.74
C TYR A 79 -4.61 -7.50 16.02
N CYS A 80 -4.33 -7.77 14.74
CA CYS A 80 -5.05 -8.78 13.97
C CYS A 80 -4.85 -10.19 14.52
N ASN A 81 -3.62 -10.53 14.92
CA ASN A 81 -3.28 -11.81 15.52
C ASN A 81 -4.04 -12.02 16.82
N GLU A 82 -4.06 -11.01 17.70
CA GLU A 82 -4.81 -11.04 18.96
C GLU A 82 -6.32 -11.21 18.72
N CYS A 83 -6.91 -10.42 17.83
CA CYS A 83 -8.34 -10.46 17.55
C CYS A 83 -8.81 -11.78 16.94
N SER A 84 -7.95 -12.42 16.14
CA SER A 84 -8.27 -13.64 15.40
C SER A 84 -7.73 -14.91 16.04
N GLY A 85 -7.00 -14.80 17.16
CA GLY A 85 -6.34 -15.93 17.83
C GLY A 85 -5.28 -16.61 16.96
N LEU A 86 -4.60 -15.87 16.09
CA LEU A 86 -3.58 -16.41 15.20
C LEU A 86 -2.24 -16.56 15.93
N ASP A 87 -1.49 -17.60 15.57
CA ASP A 87 -0.08 -17.72 15.94
C ASP A 87 0.69 -16.55 15.28
N PRO A 88 1.47 -15.75 16.04
CA PRO A 88 2.31 -14.69 15.47
C PRO A 88 3.29 -15.17 14.39
N ALA A 89 3.68 -16.44 14.42
CA ALA A 89 4.55 -17.05 13.41
C ALA A 89 3.80 -17.64 12.21
N ALA A 90 2.46 -17.59 12.18
CA ALA A 90 1.68 -18.11 11.06
C ALA A 90 1.86 -17.25 9.81
N THR A 91 2.33 -17.86 8.73
CA THR A 91 2.56 -17.21 7.42
C THR A 91 1.78 -17.87 6.30
N ASP A 92 0.77 -18.68 6.62
CA ASP A 92 -0.08 -19.32 5.63
C ASP A 92 -1.08 -18.31 5.03
N ALA A 93 -1.62 -18.64 3.85
CA ALA A 93 -2.50 -17.73 3.12
C ALA A 93 -3.75 -17.32 3.91
N HIS A 94 -4.30 -18.18 4.76
CA HIS A 94 -5.49 -17.85 5.55
C HIS A 94 -5.14 -16.83 6.65
N SER A 95 -4.01 -17.02 7.32
CA SER A 95 -3.49 -16.06 8.29
C SER A 95 -3.20 -14.69 7.65
N GLU A 96 -2.58 -14.66 6.46
CA GLU A 96 -2.33 -13.41 5.74
C GLU A 96 -3.62 -12.70 5.31
N MET A 97 -4.59 -13.44 4.75
CA MET A 97 -5.90 -12.88 4.41
C MET A 97 -6.63 -12.31 5.63
N SER A 98 -6.48 -12.93 6.80
CA SER A 98 -7.12 -12.47 8.03
C SER A 98 -6.52 -11.16 8.56
N ARG A 99 -5.25 -10.86 8.23
CA ARG A 99 -4.58 -9.59 8.56
C ARG A 99 -4.84 -8.51 7.50
N GLN A 100 -5.03 -8.91 6.25
CA GLN A 100 -5.24 -7.99 5.13
C GLN A 100 -6.70 -7.53 5.02
N TYR A 101 -7.66 -8.44 5.16
CA TYR A 101 -9.08 -8.20 4.87
C TYR A 101 -9.92 -8.15 6.14
N VAL A 102 -9.66 -7.13 6.96
CA VAL A 102 -10.36 -6.92 8.23
C VAL A 102 -11.57 -5.99 8.03
N SER A 103 -12.69 -6.30 8.69
CA SER A 103 -13.89 -5.46 8.65
C SER A 103 -13.66 -4.06 9.22
N GLY A 104 -14.32 -3.05 8.67
CA GLY A 104 -14.16 -1.65 9.10
C GLY A 104 -14.43 -1.40 10.59
N ASN A 105 -15.36 -2.15 11.21
CA ASN A 105 -15.59 -2.06 12.67
C ASN A 105 -14.36 -2.49 13.48
N ALA A 106 -13.71 -3.58 13.08
CA ALA A 106 -12.49 -4.04 13.74
C ALA A 106 -11.31 -3.10 13.45
N VAL A 107 -11.20 -2.59 12.20
CA VAL A 107 -10.18 -1.59 11.86
C VAL A 107 -10.34 -0.32 12.71
N ARG A 108 -11.56 0.15 12.95
CA ARG A 108 -11.84 1.30 13.84
C ARG A 108 -11.51 1.04 15.31
N ALA A 109 -11.57 -0.22 15.75
CA ALA A 109 -11.24 -0.60 17.12
C ALA A 109 -9.72 -0.69 17.36
N TRP A 110 -8.91 -0.77 16.30
CA TRP A 110 -7.46 -0.74 16.41
C TRP A 110 -6.95 0.63 16.89
N PRO A 111 -6.08 0.71 17.93
CA PRO A 111 -5.57 1.98 18.46
C PRO A 111 -4.85 2.87 17.44
N GLY A 112 -4.26 2.28 16.39
CA GLY A 112 -3.55 3.01 15.34
C GLY A 112 -4.46 3.65 14.28
N PHE A 113 -5.78 3.41 14.33
CA PHE A 113 -6.72 3.77 13.27
C PHE A 113 -6.63 5.23 12.84
N ALA A 114 -6.69 6.17 13.79
CA ALA A 114 -6.70 7.60 13.47
C ALA A 114 -5.40 8.05 12.78
N ALA A 115 -4.26 7.52 13.20
CA ALA A 115 -2.96 7.82 12.59
C ALA A 115 -2.86 7.22 11.17
N ALA A 116 -3.30 5.97 10.99
CA ALA A 116 -3.33 5.31 9.70
C ALA A 116 -4.28 6.01 8.71
N GLN A 117 -5.47 6.41 9.17
CA GLN A 117 -6.43 7.15 8.37
C GLN A 117 -5.85 8.51 7.92
N ALA A 118 -5.16 9.23 8.81
CA ALA A 118 -4.50 10.49 8.47
C ALA A 118 -3.32 10.32 7.48
N ALA A 119 -2.65 9.18 7.50
CA ALA A 119 -1.54 8.86 6.60
C ALA A 119 -2.00 8.34 5.22
N LEU A 120 -3.20 7.77 5.14
CA LEU A 120 -3.70 7.11 3.93
C LEU A 120 -3.85 8.06 2.73
N GLU A 121 -4.54 9.18 2.88
CA GLU A 121 -4.80 10.09 1.75
C GLU A 121 -3.50 10.69 1.17
N PRO A 122 -2.55 11.18 1.99
CA PRO A 122 -1.24 11.60 1.47
C PRO A 122 -0.50 10.50 0.69
N ALA A 123 -0.48 9.27 1.19
CA ALA A 123 0.15 8.14 0.51
C ALA A 123 -0.55 7.84 -0.83
N ALA A 124 -1.88 7.77 -0.83
CA ALA A 124 -2.67 7.56 -2.04
C ALA A 124 -2.45 8.65 -3.08
N GLN A 125 -2.35 9.91 -2.65
CA GLN A 125 -2.16 11.04 -3.54
C GLN A 125 -0.74 11.07 -4.14
N ALA A 126 0.28 10.74 -3.35
CA ALA A 126 1.65 10.62 -3.83
C ALA A 126 1.81 9.49 -4.86
N LEU A 127 1.22 8.32 -4.59
CA LEU A 127 1.24 7.19 -5.51
C LEU A 127 0.46 7.45 -6.81
N ARG A 128 -0.69 8.12 -6.73
CA ARG A 128 -1.45 8.57 -7.91
C ARG A 128 -0.64 9.50 -8.80
N LYS A 129 0.17 10.40 -8.22
CA LYS A 129 1.07 11.28 -8.99
C LYS A 129 2.25 10.53 -9.60
N LEU A 130 2.78 9.54 -8.89
CA LEU A 130 3.91 8.74 -9.35
C LEU A 130 3.54 7.77 -10.48
N GLN A 131 2.32 7.21 -10.47
CA GLN A 131 1.87 6.20 -11.42
C GLN A 131 2.08 6.56 -12.92
N PRO A 132 1.69 7.75 -13.42
CA PRO A 132 1.92 8.10 -14.82
C PRO A 132 3.40 8.19 -15.19
N GLU A 133 4.25 8.65 -14.27
CA GLU A 133 5.70 8.72 -14.46
C GLU A 133 6.32 7.31 -14.52
N LEU A 134 5.83 6.38 -13.69
CA LEU A 134 6.23 4.98 -13.76
C LEU A 134 5.79 4.32 -15.07
N ALA A 135 4.59 4.63 -15.54
CA ALA A 135 4.07 4.11 -16.81
C ALA A 135 4.89 4.61 -18.02
N ASP A 136 5.20 5.92 -18.06
CA ASP A 136 6.07 6.51 -19.09
C ASP A 136 7.46 5.88 -19.03
N PHE A 137 8.05 5.75 -17.84
CA PHE A 137 9.35 5.14 -17.66
C PHE A 137 9.40 3.66 -18.09
N CYS A 138 8.34 2.90 -17.81
CA CYS A 138 8.25 1.49 -18.21
C CYS A 138 7.87 1.30 -19.69
N GLY A 139 7.43 2.35 -20.38
CA GLY A 139 6.93 2.28 -21.76
C GLY A 139 5.57 1.57 -21.89
N SER A 140 4.88 1.35 -20.77
CA SER A 140 3.60 0.65 -20.72
C SER A 140 2.87 0.96 -19.43
N ASP A 141 1.54 1.10 -19.49
CA ASP A 141 0.70 1.30 -18.31
C ASP A 141 -0.07 0.02 -17.94
N ILE A 142 0.32 -0.63 -16.83
CA ILE A 142 -0.36 -1.82 -16.29
C ILE A 142 -1.80 -1.48 -15.82
N THR A 143 -2.08 -0.20 -15.54
CA THR A 143 -3.41 0.25 -15.07
C THR A 143 -4.36 0.63 -16.20
N ALA A 144 -3.87 0.79 -17.44
CA ALA A 144 -4.69 1.20 -18.59
C ALA A 144 -5.83 0.22 -18.95
N GLY A 145 -5.76 -1.03 -18.49
CA GLY A 145 -6.84 -2.02 -18.63
C GLY A 145 -7.91 -1.99 -17.53
N ARG A 146 -7.72 -1.22 -16.45
CA ARG A 146 -8.63 -1.18 -15.28
C ARG A 146 -9.63 -0.01 -15.30
N GLY A 147 -9.56 0.88 -16.30
CA GLY A 147 -10.45 2.04 -16.45
C GLY A 147 -11.71 1.82 -17.30
N ALA A 148 -12.01 0.57 -17.70
CA ALA A 148 -13.14 0.25 -18.57
C ALA A 148 -14.15 -0.69 -17.88
N THR A 149 -14.78 -0.22 -16.80
CA THR A 149 -16.07 -0.72 -16.30
C THR A 149 -16.78 0.36 -15.50
#